data_AF-A0A1B1TRQ9-F1
#
_entry.id   AF-A0A1B1TRQ9-F1
#
_cell.length_a   1.000
_cell.length_b   1.000
_cell.length_c   1.000
_cell.angle_alpha   90.00
_cell.angle_beta   90.00
_cell.angle_gamma   90.00
#
_symmetry.space_group_name_H-M   'P 1'
#
loop_
_entity.id
_entity.type
_entity.pdbx_description
1 polymer ?
#
loop_
_entity_poly.entity_id
_entity_poly.type
_entity_poly.pdbx_seq_one_letter_code
_entity_poly.pdbx_strand_id
1 'polypeptide(L)'
;MLTRLQFGADGVIKTPLAVCISIAQNHAYVATQYQHSILGREYKTESSSLTDRYFAQMGLQAQFFMPQGLPAPLAFYSSRALQEETDIYIASLIAVMVNFQRIYRPEIYLSRRGFSPIPGEVSRASLSNQDFEKPALVYDRLEREQLADQQAHLIEDCLMMRHGDWLKKISSATIDPQTGGCSPK
;
A
#
# COMPACT_ATOMS: atom_id res chain seq x y z
N MET A 1 -8.24 -8.19 -18.23
CA MET A 1 -8.35 -6.72 -18.16
C MET A 1 -7.36 -6.23 -17.10
N LEU A 2 -6.11 -5.96 -17.47
CA LEU A 2 -5.23 -5.14 -16.66
C LEU A 2 -5.73 -3.70 -16.84
N THR A 3 -6.32 -3.12 -15.80
CA THR A 3 -6.78 -1.73 -15.83
C THR A 3 -5.55 -0.87 -16.12
N ARG A 4 -5.46 -0.34 -17.34
CA ARG A 4 -4.41 0.59 -17.76
C ARG A 4 -4.42 1.72 -16.72
N LEU A 5 -3.27 2.04 -16.12
CA LEU A 5 -3.11 3.25 -15.30
C LEU A 5 -3.75 4.39 -16.07
N GLN A 6 -4.86 4.92 -15.56
CA GLN A 6 -5.58 5.97 -16.24
C GLN A 6 -4.86 7.26 -15.91
N PHE A 7 -4.43 7.99 -16.92
CA PHE A 7 -3.90 9.34 -16.76
C PHE A 7 -4.98 10.33 -17.18
N GLY A 8 -5.11 11.41 -16.43
CA GLY A 8 -5.89 12.57 -16.83
C GLY A 8 -5.25 13.29 -17.99
N ALA A 9 -6.01 14.20 -18.59
CA ALA A 9 -5.51 15.07 -19.67
C ALA A 9 -4.39 16.02 -19.18
N ASP A 10 -4.27 16.18 -17.87
CA ASP A 10 -3.20 16.86 -17.14
C ASP A 10 -1.97 15.96 -16.86
N GLY A 11 -1.99 14.70 -17.30
CA GLY A 11 -0.92 13.72 -17.04
C GLY A 11 -0.92 13.16 -15.61
N VAL A 12 -1.93 13.46 -14.80
CA VAL A 12 -2.05 12.96 -13.42
C VAL A 12 -2.69 11.58 -13.41
N ILE A 13 -2.16 10.64 -12.62
CA ILE A 13 -2.79 9.33 -12.45
C ILE A 13 -4.20 9.53 -11.85
N LYS A 14 -5.23 9.19 -12.63
CA LYS A 14 -6.65 9.18 -12.25
C LYS A 14 -7.09 7.87 -11.61
N THR A 15 -6.28 6.82 -11.74
CA THR A 15 -6.53 5.54 -11.07
C THR A 15 -6.61 5.76 -9.56
N PRO A 16 -7.61 5.19 -8.85
CA PRO A 16 -7.74 5.37 -7.41
C PRO A 16 -6.44 4.96 -6.72
N LEU A 17 -5.81 5.93 -6.06
CA LEU A 17 -4.64 5.68 -5.23
C LEU A 17 -5.14 5.14 -3.89
N ALA A 18 -5.14 3.82 -3.76
CA ALA A 18 -5.27 3.20 -2.47
C ALA A 18 -3.88 2.97 -1.88
N VAL A 19 -3.60 3.58 -0.73
CA VAL A 19 -2.44 3.21 0.09
C VAL A 19 -2.91 2.15 1.07
N CYS A 20 -2.28 0.98 1.04
CA CYS A 20 -2.49 -0.07 2.04
C CYS A 20 -1.26 -0.12 2.95
N ILE A 21 -1.44 -0.17 4.27
CA ILE A 21 -0.35 -0.33 5.24
C ILE A 21 -0.85 -1.07 6.50
N SER A 22 0.06 -1.31 7.44
CA SER A 22 -0.31 -1.80 8.77
C SER A 22 -1.22 -0.83 9.52
N ILE A 23 -2.11 -1.39 10.34
CA ILE A 23 -2.81 -0.64 11.38
C ILE A 23 -1.86 -0.05 12.42
N ALA A 24 -2.31 0.98 13.13
CA ALA A 24 -1.55 1.61 14.20
C ALA A 24 -1.51 0.72 15.45
N GLN A 25 -0.39 0.75 16.16
CA GLN A 25 -0.29 0.18 17.51
C GLN A 25 -1.12 0.99 18.51
N ASN A 26 -1.47 0.38 19.65
CA ASN A 26 -2.21 1.00 20.76
C ASN A 26 -3.65 1.45 20.42
N HIS A 27 -4.18 1.09 19.26
CA HIS A 27 -5.56 1.37 18.88
C HIS A 27 -6.42 0.11 19.03
N ALA A 28 -7.69 0.29 19.35
CA ALA A 28 -8.68 -0.78 19.35
C ALA A 28 -9.41 -0.77 18.01
N TYR A 29 -9.38 -1.90 17.31
CA TYR A 29 -10.14 -2.10 16.08
C TYR A 29 -11.23 -3.14 16.37
N VAL A 30 -12.49 -2.78 16.22
CA VAL A 30 -13.64 -3.64 16.51
C VAL A 30 -14.23 -4.14 15.21
N ALA A 31 -14.32 -5.47 15.05
CA ALA A 31 -14.90 -6.12 13.88
C ALA A 31 -16.39 -5.76 13.74
N THR A 32 -16.83 -5.39 12.55
CA THR A 32 -18.23 -5.11 12.26
C THR A 32 -18.94 -6.36 11.72
N GLN A 33 -20.24 -6.23 11.45
CA GLN A 33 -21.02 -7.28 10.78
C GLN A 33 -20.69 -7.37 9.28
N TYR A 34 -20.07 -6.34 8.71
CA TYR A 34 -19.79 -6.28 7.29
C TYR A 34 -18.58 -7.13 6.93
N GLN A 35 -18.73 -7.96 5.90
CA GLN A 35 -17.67 -8.77 5.33
C GLN A 35 -17.71 -8.70 3.81
N HIS A 36 -16.57 -8.33 3.23
CA HIS A 36 -16.32 -8.35 1.79
C HIS A 36 -15.63 -9.66 1.40
N SER A 37 -15.86 -10.15 0.17
CA SER A 37 -15.27 -11.40 -0.34
C SER A 37 -13.74 -11.41 -0.32
N ILE A 38 -13.12 -10.34 -0.85
CA ILE A 38 -11.66 -10.18 -0.93
C ILE A 38 -11.06 -9.39 0.25
N LEU A 39 -11.58 -8.19 0.57
CA LEU A 39 -11.07 -7.38 1.71
C LEU A 39 -11.24 -8.09 3.06
N GLY A 40 -12.22 -9.00 3.18
CA GLY A 40 -12.53 -9.70 4.43
C GLY A 40 -13.40 -8.86 5.37
N ARG A 41 -13.23 -9.06 6.67
CA ARG A 41 -14.09 -8.44 7.71
C ARG A 41 -13.71 -6.97 7.87
N GLU A 42 -14.70 -6.07 7.92
CA GLU A 42 -14.47 -4.67 8.25
C GLU A 42 -14.21 -4.48 9.74
N TYR A 43 -13.35 -3.53 10.07
CA TYR A 43 -13.08 -3.06 11.42
C TYR A 43 -13.30 -1.55 11.51
N LYS A 44 -13.75 -1.09 12.68
CA LYS A 44 -13.83 0.33 13.03
C LYS A 44 -13.00 0.64 14.26
N THR A 45 -12.53 1.87 14.35
CA THR A 45 -11.81 2.38 15.52
C THR A 45 -12.35 3.76 15.89
N GLU A 46 -12.38 4.07 17.19
CA GLU A 46 -12.84 5.37 17.69
C GLU A 46 -11.73 6.43 17.68
N SER A 47 -10.48 6.00 17.60
CA SER A 47 -9.29 6.84 17.66
C SER A 47 -8.65 6.99 16.28
N SER A 48 -8.42 8.24 15.87
CA SER A 48 -7.62 8.55 14.67
C SER A 48 -6.14 8.56 15.00
N SER A 49 -5.34 7.86 14.20
CA SER A 49 -3.88 7.83 14.31
C SER A 49 -3.23 9.04 13.62
N LEU A 50 -1.92 9.24 13.86
CA LEU A 50 -1.14 10.23 13.12
C LEU A 50 -1.14 9.96 11.62
N THR A 51 -1.08 8.69 11.23
CA THR A 51 -1.09 8.28 9.83
C THR A 51 -2.43 8.57 9.17
N ASP A 52 -3.54 8.38 9.88
CA ASP A 52 -4.87 8.74 9.38
C ASP A 52 -4.97 10.24 9.10
N ARG A 53 -4.48 11.07 10.02
CA ARG A 53 -4.45 12.53 9.83
C ARG A 53 -3.57 12.95 8.67
N TYR A 54 -2.42 12.30 8.50
CA TYR A 54 -1.51 12.56 7.39
C TYR A 54 -2.19 12.28 6.04
N PHE A 55 -2.79 11.10 5.86
CA PHE A 55 -3.46 10.77 4.61
C PHE A 55 -4.76 11.55 4.39
N ALA A 56 -5.43 11.98 5.46
CA ALA A 56 -6.56 12.90 5.36
C ALA A 56 -6.16 14.26 4.75
N GLN A 57 -4.94 14.75 4.98
CA GLN A 57 -4.43 15.97 4.32
C GLN A 57 -4.29 15.79 2.80
N MET A 58 -4.19 14.54 2.32
CA MET A 58 -4.18 14.20 0.90
C MET A 58 -5.58 13.89 0.35
N GLY A 59 -6.64 14.11 1.14
CA GLY A 59 -8.03 13.80 0.75
C GLY A 59 -8.37 12.31 0.76
N LEU A 60 -7.57 11.48 1.44
CA LEU A 60 -7.82 10.04 1.55
C LEU A 60 -8.51 9.70 2.88
N GLN A 61 -9.38 8.69 2.85
CA GLN A 61 -10.10 8.20 4.02
C GLN A 61 -9.63 6.81 4.41
N ALA A 62 -9.47 6.59 5.72
CA ALA A 62 -9.07 5.31 6.28
C ALA A 62 -10.25 4.33 6.33
N GLN A 63 -10.04 3.13 5.83
CA GLN A 63 -10.91 1.97 5.97
C GLN A 63 -10.06 0.80 6.49
N PHE A 64 -10.61 0.01 7.41
CA PHE A 64 -9.85 -1.09 8.02
C PHE A 64 -10.51 -2.41 7.70
N PHE A 65 -9.75 -3.32 7.12
CA PHE A 65 -10.24 -4.63 6.73
C PHE A 65 -9.22 -5.71 7.08
N MET A 66 -9.71 -6.84 7.55
CA MET A 66 -8.89 -8.03 7.77
C MET A 66 -9.20 -9.08 6.69
N PRO A 67 -8.36 -9.16 5.65
CA PRO A 67 -8.39 -10.24 4.67
C PRO A 67 -8.33 -11.61 5.36
N GLN A 68 -8.96 -12.59 4.74
CA GLN A 68 -9.01 -13.95 5.28
C GLN A 68 -7.60 -14.52 5.48
N GLY A 69 -7.36 -15.09 6.66
CA GLY A 69 -6.08 -15.71 7.01
C GLY A 69 -5.01 -14.77 7.57
N LEU A 70 -5.28 -13.46 7.66
CA LEU A 70 -4.40 -12.54 8.36
C LEU A 70 -4.70 -12.50 9.87
N PRO A 71 -3.68 -12.32 10.71
CA PRO A 71 -3.86 -12.19 12.17
C PRO A 71 -4.26 -10.77 12.60
N ALA A 72 -4.33 -9.80 11.70
CA ALA A 72 -4.72 -8.42 12.02
C ALA A 72 -5.28 -7.70 10.79
N PRO A 73 -6.14 -6.67 10.97
CA PRO A 73 -6.57 -5.84 9.86
C PRO A 73 -5.40 -5.04 9.25
N LEU A 74 -5.60 -4.63 8.00
CA LEU A 74 -4.80 -3.64 7.28
C LEU A 74 -5.57 -2.32 7.25
N ALA A 75 -4.83 -1.22 7.24
CA ALA A 75 -5.37 0.11 7.01
C ALA A 75 -5.27 0.45 5.52
N PHE A 76 -6.39 0.87 4.95
CA PHE A 76 -6.48 1.28 3.57
C PHE A 76 -6.89 2.75 3.50
N TYR A 77 -6.13 3.56 2.77
CA TYR A 77 -6.40 4.97 2.55
C TYR A 77 -6.73 5.18 1.09
N SER A 78 -7.96 5.60 0.80
CA SER A 78 -8.45 5.81 -0.57
C SER A 78 -9.35 7.03 -0.63
N SER A 79 -9.41 7.68 -1.81
CA SER A 79 -10.37 8.74 -2.09
C SER A 79 -11.76 8.22 -2.46
N ARG A 80 -11.90 6.89 -2.64
CA ARG A 80 -13.15 6.20 -3.00
C ARG A 80 -13.38 4.97 -2.13
N ALA A 81 -14.63 4.50 -2.11
CA ALA A 81 -15.00 3.25 -1.46
C ALA A 81 -14.26 2.07 -2.11
N LEU A 82 -13.50 1.30 -1.33
CA LEU A 82 -12.73 0.17 -1.87
C LEU A 82 -13.61 -1.00 -2.30
N GLN A 83 -14.82 -1.07 -1.76
CA GLN A 83 -15.84 -2.06 -2.08
C GLN A 83 -16.36 -1.91 -3.52
N GLU A 84 -16.11 -0.78 -4.17
CA GLU A 84 -16.44 -0.52 -5.57
C GLU A 84 -15.30 -0.89 -6.53
N GLU A 85 -14.11 -1.22 -6.01
CA GLU A 85 -12.96 -1.59 -6.82
C GLU A 85 -13.02 -3.04 -7.28
N THR A 86 -12.31 -3.34 -8.36
CA THR A 86 -12.26 -4.72 -8.88
C THR A 86 -11.54 -5.67 -7.93
N ASP A 87 -12.00 -6.92 -7.85
CA ASP A 87 -11.37 -7.97 -7.03
C ASP A 87 -9.87 -8.12 -7.29
N ILE A 88 -9.43 -8.03 -8.56
CA ILE A 88 -8.01 -8.17 -8.91
C ILE A 88 -7.16 -7.00 -8.39
N TYR A 89 -7.71 -5.79 -8.39
CA TYR A 89 -7.03 -4.61 -7.83
C TYR A 89 -6.86 -4.78 -6.32
N ILE A 90 -7.94 -5.13 -5.62
CA ILE A 90 -7.94 -5.35 -4.18
C ILE A 90 -6.98 -6.49 -3.81
N ALA A 91 -7.07 -7.62 -4.50
CA ALA A 91 -6.22 -8.78 -4.25
C ALA A 91 -4.74 -8.45 -4.48
N SER A 92 -4.41 -7.70 -5.54
CA SER A 92 -3.03 -7.28 -5.82
C SER A 92 -2.49 -6.36 -4.73
N LEU A 93 -3.29 -5.38 -4.28
CA LEU A 93 -2.92 -4.47 -3.20
C LEU A 93 -2.66 -5.22 -1.89
N ILE A 94 -3.55 -6.15 -1.52
CA ILE A 94 -3.39 -7.01 -0.34
C ILE A 94 -2.15 -7.88 -0.48
N ALA A 95 -1.95 -8.56 -1.61
CA ALA A 95 -0.83 -9.49 -1.80
C ALA A 95 0.53 -8.79 -1.64
N VAL A 96 0.68 -7.60 -2.23
CA VAL A 96 1.90 -6.80 -2.06
C VAL A 96 2.06 -6.37 -0.60
N MET A 97 1.01 -5.80 -0.01
CA MET A 97 1.13 -5.21 1.32
C MET A 97 1.33 -6.25 2.41
N VAL A 98 0.65 -7.40 2.34
CA VAL A 98 0.83 -8.51 3.30
C VAL A 98 2.28 -8.97 3.32
N ASN A 99 2.91 -9.12 2.16
CA ASN A 99 4.33 -9.52 2.10
C ASN A 99 5.24 -8.48 2.74
N PHE A 100 5.03 -7.19 2.45
CA PHE A 100 5.78 -6.13 3.10
C PHE A 100 5.56 -6.12 4.61
N GLN A 101 4.33 -6.27 5.08
CA GLN A 101 4.04 -6.26 6.50
C GLN A 101 4.58 -7.49 7.24
N ARG A 102 4.65 -8.66 6.60
CA ARG A 102 5.33 -9.83 7.16
C ARG A 102 6.84 -9.63 7.35
N ILE A 103 7.46 -8.78 6.53
CA ILE A 103 8.89 -8.45 6.65
C ILE A 103 9.10 -7.33 7.68
N TYR A 104 8.32 -6.26 7.62
CA TYR A 104 8.52 -5.06 8.44
C TYR A 104 7.83 -5.07 9.81
N ARG A 105 6.77 -5.87 9.96
CA ARG A 105 5.94 -5.98 11.18
C ARG A 105 5.57 -7.44 11.46
N PRO A 106 6.55 -8.36 11.50
CA PRO A 106 6.29 -9.77 11.73
C PRO A 106 5.59 -10.04 13.07
N GLU A 107 5.81 -9.21 14.09
CA GLU A 107 5.15 -9.29 15.41
C GLU A 107 3.63 -9.21 15.29
N ILE A 108 3.14 -8.52 14.26
CA ILE A 108 1.72 -8.36 13.96
C ILE A 108 1.29 -9.41 12.93
N TYR A 109 1.93 -9.44 11.74
CA TYR A 109 1.43 -10.17 10.57
C TYR A 109 2.00 -11.59 10.37
N LEU A 110 2.93 -12.00 11.23
CA LEU A 110 3.37 -13.38 11.43
C LEU A 110 3.05 -13.88 12.85
N SER A 111 2.15 -13.19 13.56
CA SER A 111 1.68 -13.62 14.87
C SER A 111 1.06 -15.01 14.81
N ARG A 112 1.43 -15.89 15.75
CA ARG A 112 0.82 -17.22 15.86
C ARG A 112 -0.55 -17.17 16.53
N ARG A 113 -0.88 -16.05 17.16
CA ARG A 113 -2.19 -15.85 17.76
C ARG A 113 -3.24 -15.91 16.65
N GLY A 114 -4.07 -16.96 16.67
CA GLY A 114 -5.25 -17.03 15.82
C GLY A 114 -6.19 -15.90 16.17
N PHE A 115 -6.50 -15.03 15.20
CA PHE A 115 -7.59 -14.07 15.30
C PHE A 115 -8.78 -14.60 14.53
N SER A 116 -9.94 -14.60 15.17
CA SER A 116 -11.18 -14.95 14.49
C SER A 116 -11.81 -13.65 14.01
N PRO A 117 -12.22 -13.52 12.74
CA PRO A 117 -12.84 -12.27 12.31
C PRO A 117 -14.27 -12.06 12.87
N ILE A 118 -14.69 -12.62 14.01
CA ILE A 118 -16.11 -12.62 14.44
C ILE A 118 -16.58 -11.18 14.78
N PRO A 119 -17.84 -10.78 14.46
CA PRO A 119 -18.30 -9.43 14.76
C PRO A 119 -18.19 -9.11 16.26
N GLY A 120 -17.71 -7.91 16.58
CA GLY A 120 -17.42 -7.47 17.95
C GLY A 120 -16.02 -7.86 18.45
N GLU A 121 -15.28 -8.72 17.73
CA GLU A 121 -13.90 -9.05 18.12
C GLU A 121 -12.99 -7.82 18.02
N VAL A 122 -12.13 -7.66 19.03
CA VAL A 122 -11.22 -6.51 19.11
C VAL A 122 -9.81 -6.93 18.72
N SER A 123 -9.31 -6.38 17.63
CA SER A 123 -7.90 -6.48 17.23
C SER A 123 -7.09 -5.32 17.82
N ARG A 124 -5.93 -5.66 18.39
CA ARG A 124 -4.94 -4.70 18.92
C ARG A 124 -3.55 -5.15 18.47
N ALA A 125 -2.93 -4.35 17.61
CA ALA A 125 -1.55 -4.58 17.20
C ALA A 125 -0.58 -4.31 18.36
N SER A 126 0.44 -5.16 18.49
CA SER A 126 1.52 -4.98 19.45
C SER A 126 2.87 -5.34 18.83
N LEU A 127 3.83 -4.41 18.90
CA LEU A 127 5.21 -4.65 18.49
C LEU A 127 6.04 -5.37 19.57
N SER A 128 5.49 -5.52 20.78
CA SER A 128 6.12 -6.31 21.84
C SER A 128 5.64 -7.76 21.87
N ASN A 129 4.80 -8.18 20.90
CA ASN A 129 4.40 -9.57 20.76
C ASN A 129 5.62 -10.44 20.45
N GLN A 130 5.93 -11.40 21.33
CA GLN A 130 7.03 -12.35 21.13
C GLN A 130 6.56 -13.64 20.46
N ASP A 131 5.25 -13.89 20.41
CA ASP A 131 4.68 -15.09 19.80
C ASP A 131 4.35 -14.86 18.32
N PHE A 132 5.41 -14.81 17.50
CA PHE A 132 5.33 -14.72 16.06
C PHE A 132 6.40 -15.57 15.37
N GLU A 133 6.17 -15.89 14.10
CA GLU A 133 7.16 -16.52 13.24
C GLU A 133 8.16 -15.47 12.75
N LYS A 134 9.44 -15.67 13.06
CA LYS A 134 10.49 -14.77 12.57
C LYS A 134 10.70 -15.02 11.07
N PRO A 135 10.66 -13.98 10.23
CA PRO A 135 10.92 -14.15 8.82
C PRO A 135 12.37 -14.62 8.61
N ALA A 136 12.58 -15.48 7.62
CA ALA A 136 13.92 -15.93 7.24
C ALA A 136 14.79 -14.80 6.65
N LEU A 137 14.17 -13.70 6.24
CA LEU A 137 14.81 -12.50 5.76
C LEU A 137 15.09 -11.56 6.92
N VAL A 138 16.36 -11.19 7.11
CA VAL A 138 16.76 -10.12 8.04
C VAL A 138 16.99 -8.87 7.21
N TYR A 139 16.39 -7.75 7.64
CA TYR A 139 16.66 -6.45 7.04
C TYR A 139 18.02 -5.95 7.56
N ASP A 140 19.06 -6.04 6.74
CA ASP A 140 20.37 -5.46 7.02
C ASP A 140 20.46 -4.05 6.42
N ARG A 141 20.67 -3.06 7.30
CA ARG A 141 20.73 -1.66 6.90
C ARG A 141 22.00 -1.34 6.09
N LEU A 142 23.14 -1.94 6.44
CA LEU A 142 24.39 -1.73 5.74
C LEU A 142 24.32 -2.33 4.34
N GLU A 143 23.77 -3.54 4.23
CA GLU A 143 23.53 -4.17 2.92
C GLU A 143 22.58 -3.32 2.07
N ARG A 144 21.49 -2.79 2.65
CA ARG A 144 20.58 -1.89 1.91
C ARG A 144 21.30 -0.65 1.39
N GLU A 145 22.14 -0.02 2.21
CA GLU A 145 22.90 1.18 1.80
C GLU A 145 23.84 0.85 0.63
N GLN A 146 24.58 -0.27 0.71
CA GLN A 146 25.44 -0.73 -0.38
C GLN A 146 24.67 -1.05 -1.66
N LEU A 147 23.52 -1.73 -1.56
CA LEU A 147 22.67 -2.03 -2.71
C LEU A 147 22.06 -0.77 -3.32
N ALA A 148 21.72 0.23 -2.51
CA ALA A 148 21.22 1.52 -3.00
C ALA A 148 22.29 2.26 -3.81
N ASP A 149 23.56 2.25 -3.35
CA ASP A 149 24.67 2.84 -4.09
C ASP A 149 24.93 2.11 -5.42
N GLN A 150 24.91 0.77 -5.41
CA GLN A 150 25.03 -0.03 -6.62
C GLN A 150 23.89 0.24 -7.61
N GLN A 151 22.66 0.33 -7.11
CA GLN A 151 21.49 0.66 -7.91
C GLN A 151 21.59 2.07 -8.49
N ALA A 152 22.11 3.05 -7.73
CA ALA A 152 22.32 4.40 -8.21
C ALA A 152 23.33 4.44 -9.36
N HIS A 153 24.48 3.76 -9.22
CA HIS A 153 25.45 3.63 -10.31
C HIS A 153 24.87 2.95 -11.55
N LEU A 154 24.10 1.87 -11.38
CA LEU A 154 23.46 1.19 -12.50
C LEU A 154 22.45 2.10 -13.23
N ILE A 155 21.64 2.86 -12.48
CA ILE A 155 20.70 3.82 -13.05
C ILE A 155 21.46 4.93 -13.78
N GLU A 156 22.54 5.45 -13.19
CA GLU A 156 23.35 6.50 -13.81
C GLU A 156 23.91 6.01 -15.16
N ASP A 157 24.62 4.88 -15.17
CA ASP A 157 25.30 4.37 -16.37
C ASP A 157 24.31 3.89 -17.45
N CYS A 158 23.29 3.13 -17.06
CA CYS A 158 22.41 2.44 -18.00
C CYS A 158 21.20 3.27 -18.43
N LEU A 159 20.72 4.20 -17.60
CA LEU A 159 19.52 5.00 -17.88
C LEU A 159 19.86 6.48 -18.08
N MET A 160 20.54 7.13 -17.12
CA MET A 160 20.77 8.58 -17.18
C MET A 160 21.78 8.96 -18.25
N MET A 161 23.00 8.40 -18.24
CA MET A 161 24.03 8.73 -19.23
C MET A 161 23.65 8.25 -20.63
N ARG A 162 23.04 7.07 -20.74
CA ARG A 162 22.71 6.46 -22.04
C ARG A 162 21.47 7.06 -22.71
N HIS A 163 20.46 7.44 -21.92
CA HIS A 163 19.16 7.86 -22.43
C HIS A 163 18.71 9.24 -21.91
N GLY A 164 19.58 9.98 -21.22
CA GLY A 164 19.26 11.25 -20.55
C GLY A 164 18.66 12.31 -21.46
N ASP A 165 19.19 12.48 -22.68
CA ASP A 165 18.65 13.46 -23.63
C ASP A 165 17.24 13.09 -24.10
N TRP A 166 17.00 11.80 -24.32
CA TRP A 166 15.67 11.29 -24.66
C TRP A 166 14.70 11.46 -23.47
N LEU A 167 15.14 11.14 -22.25
CA LEU A 167 14.36 11.33 -21.01
C LEU A 167 13.97 12.80 -20.80
N LYS A 168 14.90 13.75 -21.00
CA LYS A 168 14.61 15.19 -20.94
C LYS A 168 13.59 15.61 -22.00
N LYS A 169 13.70 15.07 -23.21
CA LYS A 169 12.75 15.38 -24.29
C LYS A 169 11.34 14.93 -23.91
N ILE A 170 11.17 13.71 -23.41
CA ILE A 170 9.84 13.20 -23.03
C ILE A 170 9.31 13.82 -21.73
N SER A 171 10.17 14.22 -20.78
CA SER A 171 9.72 14.88 -19.55
C SER A 171 9.22 16.30 -19.80
N SER A 172 9.73 16.96 -20.84
CA SER A 172 9.30 18.30 -21.27
C SER A 172 8.17 18.28 -22.31
N ALA A 173 7.83 17.09 -22.84
CA ALA A 173 6.73 16.92 -23.74
C ALA A 173 5.41 17.02 -22.95
N THR A 174 4.75 18.17 -23.03
CA THR A 174 3.40 18.33 -22.52
C THR A 174 2.46 17.41 -23.30
N ILE A 175 1.63 16.64 -22.59
CA ILE A 175 0.50 15.96 -23.22
C ILE A 175 -0.46 17.06 -23.69
N ASP A 176 -0.65 17.21 -25.00
CA ASP A 176 -1.68 18.11 -25.54
C ASP A 176 -3.07 17.56 -25.12
N PRO A 177 -3.84 18.27 -24.27
CA PRO A 177 -5.09 17.78 -23.73
C PRO A 177 -6.15 17.47 -24.81
N GLN A 178 -5.98 18.01 -26.02
CA GLN A 178 -6.98 17.96 -27.09
C GLN A 178 -6.75 16.83 -28.12
N THR A 179 -5.52 16.32 -28.26
CA THR A 179 -5.19 15.40 -29.38
C THR A 179 -4.58 14.07 -28.96
N GLY A 180 -4.13 13.89 -27.71
CA GLY A 180 -3.52 12.64 -27.23
C GLY A 180 -2.24 12.23 -27.98
N GLY A 181 -1.73 13.09 -28.86
CA GLY A 181 -0.52 12.91 -29.63
C GLY A 181 0.63 13.71 -29.02
N CYS A 182 1.80 13.11 -28.93
CA CYS A 182 3.02 13.78 -28.50
C CYS A 182 3.52 14.64 -29.67
N SER A 183 3.31 15.96 -29.62
CA SER A 183 3.90 16.89 -30.59
C SER A 183 5.33 17.24 -30.17
N PRO A 184 6.34 17.06 -31.04
CA PRO A 184 7.66 17.62 -30.79
C PRO A 184 7.62 19.15 -30.98
N LYS A 185 8.25 19.88 -30.06
CA LYS A 185 8.65 21.28 -30.32
C LYS A 185 9.71 21.33 -31.42
#